data_AF-A0A220S829-F1
#
_entry.id   AF-A0A220S829-F1
#
_cell.length_a   1.000
_cell.length_b   1.000
_cell.length_c   1.000
_cell.angle_alpha   90.00
_cell.angle_beta   90.00
_cell.angle_gamma   90.00
#
_symmetry.space_group_name_H-M   'P 1'
#
loop_
_entity.id
_entity.type
_entity.pdbx_description
1 polymer ?
#
loop_
_entity_poly.entity_id
_entity_poly.type
_entity_poly.pdbx_seq_one_letter_code
_entity_poly.pdbx_strand_id
1 'polypeptide(L)'
;MQKHTKNYLQFFKPHDEQNIPCEVCANRAVDIHHIIPRSKFGKKRKEEQDHVENLIALCRVCHDMAHDEKFSKDYLSKIHFKKIKSINTL
;
A
#
# COMPACT_ATOMS: atom_id res chain seq x y z
N MET A 1 3.17 6.05 -14.32
CA MET A 1 3.04 5.59 -12.91
C MET A 1 2.60 6.73 -12.02
N GLN A 2 1.58 6.51 -11.17
CA GLN A 2 1.08 7.53 -10.22
C GLN A 2 2.10 7.80 -9.11
N LYS A 3 2.04 8.98 -8.46
CA LYS A 3 3.01 9.38 -7.42
C LYS A 3 3.10 8.38 -6.26
N HIS A 4 1.98 7.96 -5.70
CA HIS A 4 1.95 6.96 -4.61
C HIS A 4 2.58 5.63 -5.02
N THR A 5 2.33 5.16 -6.25
CA THR A 5 2.96 3.94 -6.77
C THR A 5 4.48 4.09 -6.80
N LYS A 6 5.00 5.26 -7.24
CA LYS A 6 6.44 5.55 -7.21
C LYS A 6 7.00 5.53 -5.78
N ASN A 7 6.32 6.18 -4.83
CA ASN A 7 6.74 6.22 -3.44
C ASN A 7 6.82 4.81 -2.82
N TYR A 8 5.82 3.97 -3.09
CA TYR A 8 5.80 2.58 -2.63
C TYR A 8 6.96 1.77 -3.21
N LEU A 9 7.18 1.86 -4.53
CA LEU A 9 8.24 1.12 -5.22
C LEU A 9 9.64 1.57 -4.78
N GLN A 10 9.86 2.88 -4.64
CA GLN A 10 11.13 3.42 -4.17
C GLN A 10 11.50 2.89 -2.78
N PHE A 11 10.50 2.64 -1.93
CA PHE A 11 10.72 2.10 -0.59
C PHE A 11 10.98 0.59 -0.58
N PHE A 12 10.19 -0.22 -1.30
CA PHE A 12 10.28 -1.69 -1.21
C PHE A 12 11.14 -2.36 -2.29
N LYS A 13 11.17 -1.80 -3.50
CA LYS A 13 11.82 -2.42 -4.66
C LYS A 13 12.34 -1.34 -5.63
N PRO A 14 13.36 -0.55 -5.25
CA PRO A 14 13.87 0.54 -6.09
C PRO A 14 14.49 0.07 -7.43
N HIS A 15 14.72 -1.23 -7.61
CA HIS A 15 15.36 -1.82 -8.79
C HIS A 15 14.53 -2.92 -9.50
N ASP A 16 13.32 -3.24 -9.02
CA ASP A 16 12.47 -4.30 -9.62
C ASP A 16 10.97 -3.98 -9.50
N GLU A 17 10.38 -3.55 -10.61
CA GLU A 17 8.96 -3.20 -10.69
C GLU A 17 8.07 -4.36 -11.17
N GLN A 18 8.65 -5.48 -11.61
CA GLN A 18 7.92 -6.45 -12.45
C GLN A 18 7.09 -7.45 -11.65
N ASN A 19 7.37 -7.62 -10.35
CA ASN A 19 6.62 -8.56 -9.53
C ASN A 19 6.46 -8.10 -8.07
N ILE A 20 5.41 -7.30 -7.81
CA ILE A 20 5.02 -6.91 -6.45
C ILE A 20 3.96 -7.90 -5.96
N PRO A 21 4.20 -8.65 -4.87
CA PRO A 21 3.17 -9.50 -4.27
C PRO A 21 2.15 -8.66 -3.49
N CYS A 22 0.89 -9.07 -3.54
CA CYS A 22 -0.18 -8.58 -2.68
C CYS A 22 0.21 -8.84 -1.22
N GLU A 23 0.11 -7.82 -0.38
CA GLU A 23 0.52 -7.94 1.02
C GLU A 23 -0.46 -8.79 1.84
N VAL A 24 -1.70 -8.98 1.35
CA VAL A 24 -2.73 -9.78 2.02
C VAL A 24 -2.64 -11.26 1.65
N CYS A 25 -2.46 -11.58 0.36
CA CYS A 25 -2.59 -12.96 -0.13
C CYS A 25 -1.43 -13.45 -1.02
N ALA A 26 -0.37 -12.68 -1.17
CA ALA A 26 0.82 -12.97 -1.98
C ALA A 26 0.62 -13.12 -3.50
N ASN A 27 -0.62 -13.18 -4.01
CA ASN A 27 -0.91 -13.10 -5.45
C ASN A 27 -0.34 -11.81 -6.06
N ARG A 28 -0.11 -11.79 -7.38
CA ARG A 28 0.43 -10.59 -8.07
C ARG A 28 -0.45 -9.36 -7.80
N ALA A 29 0.15 -8.32 -7.22
CA ALA A 29 -0.51 -7.04 -7.03
C ALA A 29 -0.73 -6.36 -8.38
N VAL A 30 -1.85 -5.65 -8.50
CA VAL A 30 -2.19 -4.87 -9.69
C VAL A 30 -2.33 -3.38 -9.37
N ASP A 31 -2.46 -3.03 -8.08
CA ASP A 31 -2.61 -1.65 -7.64
C ASP A 31 -1.91 -1.40 -6.30
N ILE A 32 -1.53 -0.14 -6.07
CA ILE A 32 -1.05 0.38 -4.79
C ILE A 32 -2.17 1.21 -4.18
N HIS A 33 -2.81 0.65 -3.17
CA HIS A 33 -4.00 1.19 -2.53
C HIS A 33 -3.65 2.12 -1.36
N HIS A 34 -4.43 3.18 -1.17
CA HIS A 34 -4.36 4.04 0.01
C HIS A 34 -5.19 3.45 1.16
N ILE A 35 -4.55 3.01 2.25
CA ILE A 35 -5.25 2.41 3.41
C ILE A 35 -6.24 3.41 4.01
N ILE A 36 -5.81 4.66 4.22
CA ILE A 36 -6.68 5.77 4.58
C ILE A 36 -6.95 6.59 3.31
N PRO A 37 -8.22 6.75 2.90
CA PRO A 37 -8.57 7.47 1.68
C PRO A 37 -8.02 8.89 1.67
N ARG A 38 -7.55 9.33 0.49
CA ARG A 38 -6.99 10.67 0.27
C ARG A 38 -7.90 11.80 0.75
N SER A 39 -9.22 11.64 0.63
CA SER A 39 -10.22 12.62 1.09
C SER A 39 -10.17 12.92 2.60
N LYS A 40 -9.56 12.06 3.42
CA LYS A 40 -9.34 12.29 4.85
C LYS A 40 -8.14 13.19 5.15
N PHE A 41 -7.26 13.39 4.18
CA PHE A 41 -6.12 14.29 4.27
C PHE A 41 -6.42 15.50 3.40
N GLY A 42 -6.71 16.65 4.00
CA GLY A 42 -6.97 17.88 3.25
C GLY A 42 -5.90 18.19 2.18
N LYS A 43 -6.25 19.03 1.20
CA LYS A 43 -5.44 19.29 -0.01
C LYS A 43 -3.97 19.69 0.23
N LYS A 44 -3.63 20.19 1.43
CA LYS A 44 -2.27 20.59 1.83
C LYS A 44 -1.41 19.43 2.32
N ARG A 45 -1.99 18.28 2.69
CA ARG A 45 -1.30 17.13 3.29
C ARG A 45 -1.06 16.01 2.27
N LYS A 46 -0.61 16.37 1.07
CA LYS A 46 -0.39 15.40 -0.03
C LYS A 46 0.76 14.44 0.27
N GLU A 47 1.72 14.85 1.08
CA GLU A 47 2.84 13.99 1.47
C GLU A 47 2.39 12.89 2.42
N GLU A 48 1.58 13.21 3.44
CA GLU A 48 0.96 12.22 4.32
C GLU A 48 0.03 11.25 3.55
N GLN A 49 -0.71 11.76 2.56
CA GLN A 49 -1.57 10.94 1.70
C GLN A 49 -0.79 9.83 1.01
N ASP A 50 0.33 10.19 0.39
CA ASP A 50 1.13 9.29 -0.43
C ASP A 50 2.35 8.74 0.35
N HIS A 51 2.37 8.89 1.68
CA HIS A 51 3.43 8.36 2.54
C HIS A 51 3.36 6.84 2.52
N VAL A 52 4.51 6.15 2.53
CA VAL A 52 4.56 4.69 2.36
C VAL A 52 3.68 3.96 3.38
N GLU A 53 3.62 4.44 4.62
CA GLU A 53 2.80 3.85 5.69
C GLU A 53 1.29 3.88 5.42
N ASN A 54 0.84 4.74 4.50
CA ASN A 54 -0.55 4.82 4.06
C ASN A 54 -0.80 4.03 2.76
N LEU A 55 0.20 3.34 2.21
CA LEU A 55 0.12 2.63 0.94
C LEU A 55 0.22 1.13 1.15
N ILE A 56 -0.48 0.34 0.34
CA ILE A 56 -0.42 -1.13 0.40
C ILE A 56 -0.56 -1.73 -0.99
N ALA A 57 0.26 -2.71 -1.34
CA ALA A 57 0.14 -3.42 -2.61
C ALA A 57 -0.95 -4.49 -2.53
N LEU A 58 -1.94 -4.44 -3.43
CA LEU A 58 -3.07 -5.38 -3.46
C LEU A 58 -3.29 -5.98 -4.85
N CYS A 59 -3.68 -7.26 -4.88
CA CYS A 59 -4.28 -7.85 -6.08
C CYS A 59 -5.71 -7.33 -6.26
N ARG A 60 -6.31 -7.54 -7.43
CA ARG A 60 -7.64 -7.01 -7.75
C ARG A 60 -8.70 -7.41 -6.72
N VAL A 61 -8.72 -8.69 -6.34
CA VAL A 61 -9.69 -9.23 -5.38
C VAL A 61 -9.56 -8.55 -4.01
N CYS A 62 -8.34 -8.43 -3.49
CA CYS A 62 -8.12 -7.81 -2.19
C CYS A 62 -8.34 -6.29 -2.22
N HIS A 63 -8.08 -5.64 -3.35
CA HIS A 63 -8.39 -4.22 -3.56
C HIS A 63 -9.90 -3.97 -3.50
N ASP A 64 -10.69 -4.79 -4.18
CA ASP A 64 -12.15 -4.65 -4.20
C ASP A 64 -12.73 -4.95 -2.79
N MET A 65 -12.21 -5.97 -2.10
CA MET A 65 -12.54 -6.23 -0.67
C MET A 65 -12.20 -5.07 0.27
N ALA A 66 -11.13 -4.31 -0.01
CA ALA A 66 -10.78 -3.13 0.77
C ALA A 66 -11.76 -1.96 0.53
N HIS A 67 -12.21 -1.75 -0.72
CA HIS A 67 -13.25 -0.76 -1.03
C HIS A 67 -14.61 -1.13 -0.43
N ASP A 68 -14.94 -2.42 -0.43
CA ASP A 68 -16.17 -2.95 0.17
C ASP A 68 -16.12 -3.05 1.71
N GLU A 69 -15.07 -2.49 2.33
CA GLU A 69 -14.81 -2.50 3.77
C GLU A 69 -14.80 -3.91 4.41
N LYS A 70 -14.56 -4.97 3.61
CA LYS A 70 -14.36 -6.34 4.10
C LYS A 70 -13.03 -6.48 4.83
N PHE A 71 -12.06 -5.65 4.47
CA PHE A 71 -10.82 -5.47 5.20
C PHE A 71 -10.86 -4.13 5.95
N SER A 72 -10.73 -4.18 7.27
CA SER A 72 -10.64 -2.97 8.08
C SER A 72 -9.32 -2.25 7.82
N LYS A 73 -9.31 -0.92 7.96
CA LYS A 73 -8.08 -0.11 7.81
C LYS A 73 -7.01 -0.55 8.80
N ASP A 74 -7.40 -0.89 10.04
CA ASP A 74 -6.50 -1.42 11.06
C ASP A 74 -5.87 -2.76 10.64
N TYR A 75 -6.66 -3.67 10.04
CA TYR A 75 -6.13 -4.93 9.50
C TYR A 75 -5.09 -4.69 8.39
N LEU A 76 -5.40 -3.81 7.44
CA LEU A 76 -4.50 -3.46 6.35
C LEU A 76 -3.22 -2.78 6.87
N SER A 77 -3.36 -1.81 7.80
CA SER A 77 -2.22 -1.19 8.48
C SER A 77 -1.35 -2.21 9.19
N LYS A 78 -1.94 -3.15 9.93
CA LYS A 78 -1.19 -4.19 10.66
C LYS A 78 -0.38 -5.09 9.71
N ILE A 79 -0.96 -5.48 8.57
CA ILE A 79 -0.24 -6.25 7.55
C ILE A 79 0.92 -5.43 6.99
N HIS A 80 0.65 -4.19 6.59
CA HIS A 80 1.63 -3.33 5.96
C HIS A 80 2.81 -3.00 6.90
N PHE A 81 2.52 -2.66 8.15
CA PHE A 81 3.57 -2.40 9.15
C PHE A 81 4.43 -3.62 9.46
N LYS A 82 3.88 -4.84 9.40
CA LYS A 82 4.70 -6.06 9.50
C LYS A 82 5.69 -6.16 8.34
N LYS A 83 5.26 -5.84 7.12
CA LYS A 83 6.14 -5.80 5.94
C LYS A 83 7.23 -4.74 6.06
N ILE A 84 6.88 -3.51 6.43
CA ILE A 84 7.86 -2.44 6.70
C ILE A 84 8.90 -2.89 7.73
N LYS A 85 8.47 -3.48 8.85
CA LYS A 85 9.40 -3.96 9.88
C LYS A 85 10.32 -5.06 9.33
N SER A 86 9.79 -5.98 8.52
CA SER A 86 10.59 -7.08 7.97
C SER A 86 11.76 -6.62 7.10
N ILE A 87 11.68 -5.45 6.45
CA ILE A 87 12.78 -4.91 5.64
C ILE A 87 13.76 -4.04 6.45
N ASN A 88 13.32 -3.43 7.56
CA ASN A 88 14.14 -2.56 8.41
C ASN A 88 14.89 -3.33 9.51
N THR A 89 14.69 -4.64 9.61
CA THR A 89 15.40 -5.51 10.58
C THR A 89 16.58 -6.24 9.92
N LEU A 90 17.00 -5.78 8.74
CA LEU A 90 18.22 -6.16 8.01
C LEU A 90 19.23 -5.01 8.08
#